data_AF-A0A7K2YK14-F1
#
_entry.id   AF-A0A7K2YK14-F1
#
_cell.length_a   1.000
_cell.length_b   1.000
_cell.length_c   1.000
_cell.angle_alpha   90.00
_cell.angle_beta   90.00
_cell.angle_gamma   90.00
#
_symmetry.space_group_name_H-M   'P 1'
#
loop_
_entity.id
_entity.type
_entity.pdbx_description
1 polymer ?
#
loop_
_entity_poly.entity_id
_entity_poly.type
_entity_poly.pdbx_seq_one_letter_code
_entity_poly.pdbx_strand_id
1 'polypeptide(L)'
;RCVVNGARSVLRRRRTARAWIPPVLPPVASPEDDALRAERDRRLRLALTKLTRRQREVLVLRYWENLSEIEIAGTLGVPAGTVKSTASRGLTALHKLLEEDT
;
A
#
# COMPACT_ATOMS: atom_id res chain seq x y z
N ARG A 1 24.08 44.42 -32.63
CA ARG A 1 22.99 43.40 -32.56
C ARG A 1 22.72 42.83 -31.14
N CYS A 2 23.30 43.38 -30.06
CA CYS A 2 23.14 42.85 -28.70
C CYS A 2 21.81 43.26 -28.01
N VAL A 3 21.30 44.46 -28.30
CA VAL A 3 20.11 45.04 -27.62
C VAL A 3 18.80 44.28 -27.92
N VAL A 4 18.62 43.79 -29.16
CA VAL A 4 17.43 43.03 -29.57
C VAL A 4 17.36 41.65 -28.91
N ASN A 5 18.51 40.99 -28.71
CA ASN A 5 18.57 39.69 -28.05
C ASN A 5 18.22 39.78 -26.56
N GLY A 6 18.60 40.89 -25.90
CA GLY A 6 18.20 41.17 -24.51
C GLY A 6 16.68 41.25 -24.35
N ALA A 7 16.03 42.07 -25.18
CA ALA A 7 14.57 42.22 -25.15
C ALA A 7 13.83 40.90 -25.44
N ARG A 8 14.29 40.13 -26.43
CA ARG A 8 13.72 38.82 -26.78
C ARG A 8 13.92 37.78 -25.67
N SER A 9 15.06 37.80 -24.97
CA SER A 9 15.34 36.92 -23.83
C SER A 9 14.44 37.24 -22.62
N VAL A 10 14.20 38.53 -22.35
CA VAL A 10 13.28 38.98 -21.29
C VAL A 10 11.85 38.56 -21.59
N LEU A 11 11.36 38.78 -22.82
CA LEU A 11 10.02 38.38 -23.23
C LEU A 11 9.83 36.85 -23.21
N ARG A 12 10.85 36.09 -23.63
CA ARG A 12 10.82 34.62 -23.56
C ARG A 12 10.75 34.13 -22.11
N ARG A 13 11.58 34.67 -21.21
CA ARG A 13 11.54 34.33 -19.78
C ARG A 13 10.19 34.65 -19.14
N ARG A 14 9.63 35.83 -19.45
CA ARG A 14 8.29 36.22 -18.98
C ARG A 14 7.19 35.29 -19.51
N ARG A 15 7.28 34.86 -20.78
CA ARG A 15 6.32 33.91 -21.37
C ARG A 15 6.43 32.52 -20.75
N THR A 16 7.64 32.01 -20.55
CA THR A 16 7.87 30.72 -19.89
C THR A 16 7.40 30.74 -18.44
N ALA A 17 7.67 31.81 -17.68
CA ALA A 17 7.20 31.95 -16.31
C ALA A 17 5.67 32.05 -16.21
N ARG A 18 5.01 32.73 -17.16
CA ARG A 18 3.54 32.79 -17.23
C ARG A 18 2.88 31.48 -17.66
N ALA A 19 3.57 30.69 -18.48
CA ALA A 19 3.11 29.37 -18.93
C ALA A 19 3.48 28.25 -17.96
N TRP A 20 4.23 28.54 -16.90
CA TRP A 20 4.58 27.58 -15.88
C TRP A 20 3.35 27.26 -15.03
N ILE A 21 2.89 26.02 -15.13
CA ILE A 21 1.84 25.48 -14.27
C ILE A 21 2.56 24.62 -13.23
N PRO A 22 2.48 24.96 -11.93
CA PRO A 22 3.06 24.10 -10.90
C PRO A 22 2.38 22.72 -10.98
N PRO A 23 3.14 21.63 -10.81
CA PRO A 23 2.55 20.31 -10.75
C PRO A 23 1.54 20.28 -9.61
N VAL A 24 0.35 19.73 -9.86
CA VAL A 24 -0.63 19.46 -8.81
C VAL A 24 0.01 18.44 -7.88
N LEU A 25 0.42 18.88 -6.69
CA LEU A 25 0.85 17.98 -5.65
C LEU A 25 -0.39 17.21 -5.15
N PRO A 26 -0.29 15.89 -4.93
CA PRO A 26 -1.36 15.17 -4.25
C PRO A 26 -1.58 15.80 -2.87
N PRO A 27 -2.82 15.80 -2.36
CA PRO A 27 -3.10 16.29 -1.02
C PRO A 27 -2.21 15.55 -0.01
N VAL A 28 -1.50 16.32 0.81
CA VAL A 28 -0.76 15.77 1.96
C VAL A 28 -1.82 15.27 2.95
N ALA A 29 -1.66 14.05 3.43
CA ALA A 29 -2.65 13.48 4.34
C ALA A 29 -2.73 14.30 5.64
N SER A 30 -3.94 14.46 6.17
CA SER A 30 -4.18 15.13 7.45
C SER A 30 -3.57 14.29 8.59
N PRO A 31 -3.14 14.90 9.71
CA PRO A 31 -2.86 14.16 10.95
C PRO A 31 -4.01 13.22 11.37
N GLU A 32 -5.25 13.59 11.04
CA GLU A 32 -6.44 12.75 11.29
C GLU A 32 -6.42 11.49 10.40
N ASP A 33 -6.05 11.63 9.12
CA ASP A 33 -5.91 10.50 8.20
C ASP A 33 -4.79 9.56 8.65
N ASP A 34 -3.67 10.11 9.13
CA ASP A 34 -2.57 9.34 9.71
C ASP A 34 -3.02 8.55 10.95
N ALA A 35 -3.77 9.20 11.85
CA ALA A 35 -4.31 8.54 13.04
C ALA A 35 -5.28 7.41 12.68
N LEU A 36 -6.17 7.62 11.70
CA LEU A 36 -7.10 6.60 11.21
C LEU A 36 -6.36 5.42 10.56
N ARG A 37 -5.30 5.66 9.80
CA ARG A 37 -4.44 4.60 9.25
C ARG A 37 -3.75 3.81 10.36
N ALA A 38 -3.15 4.49 11.33
CA ALA A 38 -2.46 3.84 12.44
C ALA A 38 -3.39 2.94 13.26
N GLU A 39 -4.64 3.38 13.51
CA GLU A 39 -5.62 2.57 14.22
C GLU A 39 -6.09 1.37 13.39
N ARG A 40 -6.32 1.53 12.08
CA ARG A 40 -6.62 0.40 11.17
C ARG A 40 -5.49 -0.63 11.18
N ASP A 41 -4.24 -0.18 11.08
CA ASP A 41 -3.06 -1.05 11.11
C ASP A 41 -2.89 -1.75 12.47
N ARG A 42 -3.24 -1.06 13.57
CA ARG A 42 -3.24 -1.65 14.91
C ARG A 42 -4.28 -2.76 15.01
N ARG A 43 -5.52 -2.52 14.56
CA ARG A 43 -6.60 -3.51 14.55
C ARG A 43 -6.25 -4.72 13.69
N LEU A 44 -5.72 -4.50 12.49
CA LEU A 44 -5.27 -5.59 11.60
C LEU A 44 -4.21 -6.46 12.28
N ARG A 45 -3.19 -5.85 12.90
CA ARG A 45 -2.15 -6.58 13.63
C ARG A 45 -2.73 -7.40 14.77
N LEU A 46 -3.65 -6.85 15.55
CA LEU A 46 -4.32 -7.58 16.63
C LEU A 46 -5.16 -8.74 16.08
N ALA A 47 -5.95 -8.53 15.04
CA ALA A 47 -6.77 -9.58 14.43
C ALA A 47 -5.90 -10.73 13.88
N LEU A 48 -4.77 -10.43 13.25
CA LEU A 48 -3.81 -11.45 12.81
C LEU A 48 -3.28 -12.31 13.97
N THR A 49 -3.09 -11.73 15.17
CA THR A 49 -2.66 -12.48 16.35
C THR A 49 -3.70 -13.47 16.88
N LYS A 50 -4.99 -13.24 16.57
CA LYS A 50 -6.10 -14.14 16.93
C LYS A 50 -6.24 -15.32 15.95
N LEU A 51 -5.63 -15.25 14.76
CA LEU A 51 -5.61 -16.37 13.82
C LEU A 51 -4.73 -17.52 14.31
N THR A 52 -5.06 -18.75 13.87
CA THR A 52 -4.18 -19.91 14.06
C THR A 52 -2.81 -19.65 13.41
N ARG A 53 -1.76 -20.27 13.95
CA ARG A 53 -0.38 -20.07 13.47
C ARG A 53 -0.27 -20.30 11.96
N ARG A 54 -0.86 -21.41 11.47
CA ARG A 54 -0.80 -21.79 10.06
C ARG A 54 -1.55 -20.83 9.14
N GLN A 55 -2.72 -20.30 9.56
CA GLN A 55 -3.42 -19.27 8.79
C GLN A 55 -2.60 -18.00 8.68
N ARG A 56 -2.03 -17.55 9.81
CA ARG A 56 -1.18 -16.35 9.85
C ARG A 56 0.06 -16.49 8.95
N GLU A 57 0.79 -17.60 9.08
CA GLU A 57 1.97 -17.90 8.24
C GLU A 57 1.63 -17.82 6.75
N VAL A 58 0.56 -18.49 6.31
CA VAL A 58 0.14 -18.49 4.90
C VAL A 58 -0.25 -17.09 4.42
N LEU A 59 -0.97 -16.31 5.23
CA LEU A 59 -1.37 -14.94 4.86
C LEU A 59 -0.17 -13.99 4.81
N VAL A 60 0.77 -14.08 5.77
CA VAL A 60 1.97 -13.24 5.79
C VAL A 60 2.82 -13.53 4.55
N LEU A 61 3.13 -14.79 4.28
CA LEU A 61 3.93 -15.16 3.12
C LEU A 61 3.27 -14.75 1.79
N ARG A 62 1.94 -14.79 1.71
CA ARG A 62 1.23 -14.40 0.48
C ARG A 62 1.12 -12.90 0.28
N TYR A 63 0.82 -12.13 1.32
CA TYR A 63 0.45 -10.71 1.17
C TYR A 63 1.56 -9.74 1.58
N TRP A 64 2.48 -10.14 2.46
CA TRP A 64 3.65 -9.32 2.81
C TRP A 64 4.87 -9.72 1.98
N GLU A 65 5.12 -11.02 1.83
CA GLU A 65 6.28 -11.52 1.07
C GLU A 65 5.96 -11.77 -0.42
N ASN A 66 4.70 -11.57 -0.86
CA ASN A 66 4.23 -11.78 -2.24
C ASN A 66 4.56 -13.16 -2.84
N LEU A 67 4.68 -14.21 -2.01
CA LEU A 67 4.96 -15.55 -2.50
C LEU A 67 3.73 -16.20 -3.14
N SER A 68 3.96 -17.01 -4.18
CA SER A 68 2.93 -17.85 -4.80
C SER A 68 2.54 -19.03 -3.92
N GLU A 69 1.39 -19.65 -4.21
CA GLU A 69 0.92 -20.83 -3.44
C GLU A 69 1.92 -22.01 -3.48
N ILE A 70 2.67 -22.16 -4.58
CA ILE A 70 3.66 -23.20 -4.76
C ILE A 70 4.92 -22.91 -3.93
N GLU A 71 5.39 -21.67 -3.90
CA GLU A 71 6.53 -21.26 -3.08
C GLU A 71 6.20 -21.37 -1.59
N ILE A 72 4.99 -20.98 -1.19
CA ILE A 72 4.50 -21.15 0.19
C ILE A 72 4.42 -22.63 0.56
N ALA A 73 3.92 -23.48 -0.35
CA ALA A 73 3.86 -24.92 -0.15
C ALA A 73 5.24 -25.52 0.10
N GLY A 74 6.24 -25.12 -0.70
CA GLY A 74 7.64 -25.51 -0.50
C GLY A 74 8.22 -25.00 0.82
N THR A 75 7.96 -23.74 1.16
CA THR A 75 8.45 -23.11 2.40
C THR A 75 7.87 -23.77 3.66
N LEU A 76 6.60 -24.15 3.62
CA LEU A 76 5.86 -24.66 4.78
C LEU A 76 5.80 -26.19 4.85
N GLY A 77 6.29 -26.90 3.83
CA GLY A 77 6.27 -28.35 3.73
C GLY A 77 4.86 -28.94 3.63
N VAL A 78 3.93 -28.23 2.95
CA VAL A 78 2.52 -28.66 2.82
C VAL A 78 2.07 -28.63 1.36
N PRO A 79 1.05 -29.42 0.96
CA PRO A 79 0.52 -29.36 -0.40
C PRO A 79 -0.04 -27.98 -0.76
N ALA A 80 0.07 -27.57 -2.03
CA ALA A 80 -0.49 -26.30 -2.53
C ALA A 80 -2.01 -26.18 -2.28
N GLY A 81 -2.76 -27.28 -2.38
CA GLY A 81 -4.19 -27.30 -2.02
C GLY A 81 -4.45 -26.99 -0.54
N THR A 82 -3.53 -27.38 0.35
CA THR A 82 -3.58 -27.01 1.78
C THR A 82 -3.28 -25.53 1.97
N VAL A 83 -2.34 -24.96 1.21
CA VAL A 83 -2.08 -23.51 1.21
C VAL A 83 -3.33 -22.74 0.81
N LYS A 84 -3.95 -23.10 -0.33
CA LYS A 84 -5.18 -22.45 -0.82
C LYS A 84 -6.34 -22.49 0.19
N SER A 85 -6.64 -23.68 0.71
CA SER A 85 -7.72 -23.86 1.70
C SER A 85 -7.42 -23.18 3.04
N THR A 86 -6.14 -23.08 3.43
CA THR A 86 -5.73 -22.35 4.62
C THR A 86 -5.83 -20.83 4.43
N ALA A 87 -5.41 -20.31 3.27
CA ALA A 87 -5.53 -18.89 2.92
C ALA A 87 -7.00 -18.47 2.92
N SER A 88 -7.88 -19.25 2.27
CA SER A 88 -9.32 -18.98 2.25
C SER A 88 -9.91 -18.94 3.66
N ARG A 89 -9.67 -19.96 4.50
CA ARG A 89 -10.15 -19.97 5.89
C ARG A 89 -9.53 -18.84 6.72
N GLY A 90 -8.27 -18.50 6.47
CA GLY A 90 -7.57 -17.40 7.13
C GLY A 90 -8.20 -16.04 6.82
N LEU A 91 -8.51 -15.76 5.55
CA LEU A 91 -9.20 -14.53 5.15
C LEU A 91 -10.61 -14.45 5.73
N THR A 92 -11.38 -15.53 5.69
CA THR A 92 -12.72 -15.57 6.30
C THR A 92 -12.66 -15.28 7.80
N ALA A 93 -11.73 -15.91 8.52
CA ALA A 93 -11.54 -15.67 9.94
C ALA A 93 -11.07 -14.23 10.21
N LEU A 94 -10.16 -13.70 9.39
CA LEU A 94 -9.65 -12.33 9.53
C LEU A 94 -10.76 -11.29 9.32
N HIS A 95 -11.59 -11.46 8.29
CA HIS A 95 -12.74 -10.58 8.05
C HIS A 95 -13.70 -10.58 9.24
N LYS A 96 -14.08 -11.76 9.74
CA LYS A 96 -14.97 -11.87 10.90
C LYS A 96 -14.41 -11.17 12.14
N LEU A 97 -13.12 -11.33 12.42
CA LEU A 97 -12.46 -10.66 13.55
C LEU A 97 -12.44 -9.14 13.42
N LEU A 98 -12.30 -8.61 12.20
CA LEU A 98 -12.32 -7.17 11.95
C LEU A 98 -13.74 -6.60 12.04
N GLU A 99 -14.76 -7.36 11.64
CA GLU A 99 -16.17 -6.98 11.81
C GLU A 99 -16.59 -6.97 13.28
N GLU A 100 -16.14 -7.94 14.09
CA GLU A 100 -16.44 -8.00 15.53
C GLU A 100 -15.75 -6.90 16.36
N ASP A 101 -14.61 -6.40 15.91
CA ASP A 101 -13.84 -5.32 16.56
C ASP A 101 -14.29 -3.90 16.09
N THR A 102 -15.33 -3.77 15.26
CA THR A 102 -15.88 -2.49 14.74
C THR A 102 -17.09 -2.03 15.55
#